data_AF-F0GEB5-F1
#
_entry.id   AF-F0GEB5-F1
#
_cell.length_a   1.000
_cell.length_b   1.000
_cell.length_c   1.000
_cell.angle_alpha   90.00
_cell.angle_beta   90.00
_cell.angle_gamma   90.00
#
_symmetry.space_group_name_H-M   'P 1'
#
loop_
_entity.id
_entity.type
_entity.pdbx_description
1 polymer ?
#
loop_
_entity_poly.entity_id
_entity_poly.type
_entity_poly.pdbx_seq_one_letter_code
_entity_poly.pdbx_strand_id
1 'polypeptide(L)'
;MNNLHRELAPISAAAWEQIEEEVARTFKRSVAGRRVVDVEGPAGPELSAVGTGHLREVAAPREQVTAQLREVRTIVELTVPFELDRAAIDSVERGARDADWQAA
;
A
#
# COMPACT_ATOMS: atom_id res chain seq x y z
N MET A 1 4.14 -9.28 14.44
CA MET A 1 3.14 -8.21 14.23
C MET A 1 3.77 -7.06 13.47
N ASN A 2 3.15 -6.67 12.36
CA ASN A 2 3.41 -5.42 11.66
C ASN A 2 2.13 -4.56 11.69
N ASN A 3 2.15 -3.37 11.10
CA ASN A 3 1.03 -2.44 11.13
C ASN A 3 -0.23 -2.92 10.37
N LEU A 4 -0.21 -4.10 9.74
CA LEU A 4 -1.38 -4.71 9.11
C LEU A 4 -2.25 -5.49 10.10
N HIS A 5 -1.72 -5.84 11.27
CA HIS A 5 -2.45 -6.53 12.36
C HIS A 5 -3.27 -7.76 11.94
N ARG A 6 -2.78 -8.52 10.93
CA ARG A 6 -3.52 -9.63 10.31
C ARG A 6 -3.85 -10.75 11.28
N GLU A 7 -2.99 -10.96 12.27
CA GLU A 7 -3.14 -11.96 13.32
C GLU A 7 -4.25 -11.64 14.34
N LEU A 8 -4.76 -10.41 14.37
CA LEU A 8 -5.92 -10.04 15.19
C LEU A 8 -7.23 -10.29 14.44
N ALA A 9 -7.18 -10.35 13.12
CA ALA A 9 -8.36 -10.65 12.33
C ALA A 9 -8.73 -12.12 12.53
N PRO A 10 -10.00 -12.45 12.80
CA PRO A 10 -10.41 -13.82 13.06
C PRO A 10 -10.45 -14.69 11.79
N ILE A 11 -9.54 -14.54 10.84
CA ILE A 11 -9.56 -15.15 9.51
C ILE A 11 -8.61 -16.35 9.49
N SER A 12 -9.05 -17.50 8.96
CA SER A 12 -8.18 -18.68 8.84
C SER A 12 -7.07 -18.46 7.80
N ALA A 13 -5.98 -19.23 7.90
CA ALA A 13 -4.88 -19.11 6.93
C ALA A 13 -5.34 -19.39 5.48
N ALA A 14 -6.22 -20.37 5.29
CA ALA A 14 -6.77 -20.71 3.98
C ALA A 14 -7.64 -19.57 3.42
N ALA A 15 -8.44 -18.91 4.26
CA ALA A 15 -9.22 -17.76 3.83
C ALA A 15 -8.33 -16.55 3.50
N TRP A 16 -7.26 -16.32 4.27
CA TRP A 16 -6.28 -15.27 3.96
C TRP A 16 -5.61 -15.48 2.59
N GLU A 17 -5.23 -16.71 2.27
CA GLU A 17 -4.63 -17.07 0.99
C GLU A 17 -5.57 -16.75 -0.19
N GLN A 18 -6.84 -17.13 -0.07
CA GLN A 18 -7.84 -16.83 -1.12
C GLN A 18 -8.09 -15.32 -1.29
N ILE A 19 -8.16 -14.56 -0.19
CA ILE A 19 -8.32 -13.10 -0.24
C ILE A 19 -7.12 -12.45 -0.95
N GLU A 20 -5.89 -12.87 -0.62
CA GLU A 20 -4.68 -12.35 -1.27
C GLU A 20 -4.64 -12.69 -2.76
N GLU A 21 -5.00 -13.92 -3.13
CA GLU A 21 -5.04 -14.34 -4.53
C GLU A 21 -6.04 -13.50 -5.33
N GLU A 22 -7.24 -13.29 -4.81
CA GLU A 22 -8.27 -12.48 -5.46
C GLU A 22 -7.81 -11.03 -5.66
N VAL A 23 -7.25 -10.41 -4.62
CA VAL A 23 -6.74 -9.04 -4.68
C VAL A 23 -5.60 -8.93 -5.68
N ALA A 24 -4.63 -9.84 -5.65
CA ALA A 24 -3.48 -9.83 -6.56
C ALA A 24 -3.92 -10.00 -8.02
N ARG A 25 -4.83 -10.93 -8.29
CA ARG A 25 -5.39 -11.19 -9.62
C ARG A 25 -6.12 -9.96 -10.16
N THR A 26 -6.99 -9.36 -9.35
CA THR A 26 -7.79 -8.20 -9.74
C THR A 26 -6.93 -6.95 -9.91
N PHE A 27 -5.96 -6.71 -9.02
CA PHE A 27 -5.05 -5.58 -9.14
C PHE A 27 -4.15 -5.69 -10.39
N LYS A 28 -3.60 -6.87 -10.67
CA LYS A 28 -2.79 -7.10 -11.88
C LYS A 28 -3.57 -6.85 -13.16
N ARG A 29 -4.87 -7.14 -13.17
CA ARG A 29 -5.77 -6.88 -14.31
C ARG A 29 -5.99 -5.38 -14.53
N SER A 30 -6.09 -4.58 -13.47
CA SER A 30 -6.44 -3.16 -13.56
C SER A 30 -5.24 -2.20 -13.65
N VAL A 31 -4.08 -2.58 -13.10
CA VAL A 31 -2.91 -1.68 -12.96
C VAL A 31 -2.09 -1.51 -14.25
N ALA A 32 -2.64 -0.78 -15.23
CA ALA A 32 -1.97 -0.55 -16.52
C ALA A 32 -0.63 0.19 -16.39
N GLY A 33 -0.52 1.18 -15.50
CA GLY A 33 0.68 2.03 -15.36
C GLY A 33 1.97 1.25 -15.10
N ARG A 34 1.91 0.22 -14.24
CA ARG A 34 3.09 -0.62 -13.90
C ARG A 34 3.65 -1.43 -15.07
N ARG A 35 2.95 -1.47 -16.21
CA ARG A 35 3.41 -2.16 -17.42
C ARG A 35 4.32 -1.29 -18.29
N VAL A 36 4.33 0.02 -18.05
CA VAL A 36 4.98 1.00 -18.94
C VAL A 36 5.92 1.96 -18.20
N VAL A 37 6.03 1.86 -16.88
CA VAL A 37 6.95 2.65 -16.06
C VAL A 37 7.87 1.73 -15.27
N ASP A 38 9.06 2.24 -14.94
CA ASP A 38 9.95 1.56 -14.00
C ASP A 38 9.33 1.56 -12.59
N VAL A 39 9.44 0.42 -11.93
CA VAL A 39 8.92 0.23 -10.57
C VAL A 39 10.11 -0.04 -9.65
N GLU A 40 10.49 0.97 -8.87
CA GLU A 40 11.52 0.86 -7.85
C GLU A 40 10.89 0.60 -6.47
N GLY A 41 11.49 -0.30 -5.68
CA GLY A 41 11.07 -0.60 -4.31
C GLY A 41 10.70 -2.07 -4.07
N PRO A 42 10.07 -2.38 -2.91
CA PRO A 42 9.54 -1.45 -1.90
C PRO A 42 10.64 -0.85 -1.00
N ALA A 43 10.52 0.45 -0.68
CA ALA A 43 11.45 1.16 0.21
C ALA A 43 11.11 1.07 1.71
N GLY A 44 9.97 0.45 2.05
CA GLY A 44 9.51 0.28 3.43
C GLY A 44 8.74 1.48 4.00
N PRO A 45 8.14 1.32 5.19
CA PRO A 45 7.24 2.31 5.80
C PRO A 45 7.95 3.58 6.30
N GLU A 46 9.27 3.58 6.40
CA GLU A 46 10.05 4.75 6.86
C GLU A 46 10.27 5.79 5.74
N LEU A 47 10.02 5.43 4.47
CA LEU A 47 10.18 6.35 3.34
C LEU A 47 9.07 7.41 3.33
N SER A 48 9.43 8.66 3.61
CA SER A 48 8.51 9.80 3.59
C SER A 48 8.55 10.61 2.30
N ALA A 49 9.69 10.66 1.60
CA ALA A 49 9.85 11.42 0.37
C ALA A 49 11.04 10.97 -0.49
N VAL A 50 10.99 11.24 -1.79
CA VAL A 50 12.09 11.03 -2.76
C VAL A 50 12.69 12.38 -3.16
N GLY A 51 14.01 12.50 -3.06
CA GLY A 51 14.72 13.71 -3.49
C GLY A 51 14.66 13.92 -5.00
N THR A 52 14.44 15.17 -5.43
CA THR A 52 14.42 15.53 -6.86
C THR A 52 15.78 15.94 -7.41
N GLY A 53 16.77 16.16 -6.53
CA GLY A 53 18.07 16.72 -6.88
C GLY A 53 18.10 18.25 -6.98
N HIS A 54 16.95 18.93 -6.80
CA HIS A 54 16.85 20.38 -6.90
C HIS A 54 16.85 21.08 -5.54
N LEU A 55 17.16 22.38 -5.58
CA LEU A 55 17.20 23.27 -4.41
C LEU A 55 16.28 24.46 -4.65
N ARG A 56 15.61 24.91 -3.58
CA ARG A 56 14.80 26.13 -3.57
C ARG A 56 15.33 27.11 -2.54
N GLU A 57 15.56 28.35 -2.95
CA GLU A 57 16.00 29.41 -2.04
C GLU A 57 14.96 29.72 -0.96
N VAL A 58 15.46 30.04 0.23
CA VAL A 58 14.67 30.51 1.37
C VAL A 58 15.38 31.68 2.05
N ALA A 59 14.65 32.44 2.86
CA ALA A 59 15.21 33.55 3.60
C ALA A 59 16.41 33.10 4.46
N ALA A 60 17.53 33.79 4.29
CA ALA A 60 18.72 33.56 5.07
C ALA A 60 18.52 34.01 6.53
N PRO A 61 19.11 33.30 7.51
CA PRO A 61 18.96 33.66 8.92
C PRO A 61 19.70 34.95 9.30
N ARG A 62 20.69 35.37 8.50
CA ARG A 62 21.47 36.59 8.70
C ARG A 62 22.27 36.94 7.44
N GLU A 63 22.85 38.14 7.43
CA GLU A 63 23.75 38.59 6.37
C GLU A 63 24.93 37.64 6.17
N GLN A 64 25.38 37.54 4.91
CA GLN A 64 26.48 36.70 4.44
C GLN A 64 26.24 35.18 4.57
N VAL A 65 25.01 34.76 4.89
CA VAL A 65 24.59 33.34 4.85
C VAL A 65 23.59 33.16 3.71
N THR A 66 23.73 32.08 2.93
CA THR A 66 22.72 31.66 1.95
C THR A 66 21.97 30.45 2.50
N ALA A 67 20.65 30.40 2.31
CA ALA A 67 19.82 29.29 2.76
C ALA A 67 19.01 28.71 1.58
N GLN A 68 19.03 27.38 1.47
CA GLN A 68 18.29 26.64 0.44
C GLN A 68 17.70 25.37 1.05
N LEU A 69 16.50 24.99 0.60
CA LEU A 69 15.85 23.74 0.96
C LEU A 69 15.99 22.74 -0.18
N ARG A 70 16.13 21.46 0.17
CA ARG A 70 16.06 20.36 -0.80
C ARG A 70 14.61 20.17 -1.23
N GLU A 71 14.38 20.11 -2.53
CA GLU A 71 13.08 19.75 -3.08
C GLU A 71 12.90 18.24 -3.10
N VAL A 72 11.79 17.78 -2.55
CA VAL A 72 11.42 16.37 -2.45
C VAL A 72 9.99 16.17 -2.96
N ARG A 73 9.68 14.95 -3.41
CA ARG A 73 8.31 14.48 -3.65
C ARG A 73 7.92 13.58 -2.50
N THR A 74 6.91 13.98 -1.74
CA THR A 74 6.38 13.20 -0.62
C THR A 74 5.67 11.95 -1.14
N ILE A 75 5.79 10.86 -0.40
CA ILE A 75 5.06 9.62 -0.69
C ILE A 75 3.60 9.80 -0.28
N VAL A 76 2.68 9.29 -1.11
CA VAL A 76 1.25 9.22 -0.78
C VAL A 76 0.93 7.85 -0.18
N GLU A 77 0.26 7.85 0.96
CA GLU A 77 -0.32 6.64 1.56
C GLU A 77 -1.78 6.52 1.12
N LEU A 78 -2.14 5.36 0.55
CA LEU A 78 -3.48 5.09 0.02
C LEU A 78 -4.08 3.89 0.74
N THR A 79 -5.24 4.09 1.35
CA THR A 79 -5.99 3.06 2.09
C THR A 79 -7.40 2.95 1.52
N VAL A 80 -7.80 1.73 1.17
CA VAL A 80 -9.17 1.41 0.72
C VAL A 80 -9.76 0.38 1.68
N PRO A 81 -10.65 0.79 2.61
CA PRO A 81 -11.33 -0.16 3.48
C PRO A 81 -12.36 -0.99 2.70
N PHE A 82 -12.60 -2.21 3.15
CA PHE A 82 -13.62 -3.10 2.61
C PHE A 82 -14.18 -4.00 3.72
N GLU A 83 -15.39 -4.51 3.51
CA GLU A 83 -16.06 -5.44 4.42
C GLU A 83 -16.36 -6.75 3.68
N LEU A 84 -16.32 -7.87 4.41
CA LEU A 84 -16.61 -9.21 3.91
C LEU A 84 -17.54 -9.93 4.87
N ASP A 85 -18.41 -10.78 4.33
CA ASP A 85 -19.25 -11.63 5.14
C ASP A 85 -18.43 -12.70 5.87
N ARG A 86 -18.73 -12.85 7.16
CA ARG A 86 -18.07 -13.83 8.03
C ARG A 86 -18.39 -15.26 7.63
N ALA A 87 -19.61 -15.53 7.18
CA ALA A 87 -19.99 -16.89 6.81
C ALA A 87 -19.28 -17.33 5.53
N ALA A 88 -19.08 -16.42 4.57
CA ALA A 88 -18.23 -16.63 3.39
C ALA A 88 -16.78 -16.95 3.77
N ILE A 89 -16.17 -16.16 4.67
CA ILE A 89 -14.81 -16.43 5.19
C ILE A 89 -14.71 -17.83 5.82
N ASP A 90 -15.60 -18.15 6.75
CA ASP A 90 -15.55 -19.41 7.49
C ASP A 90 -15.89 -20.63 6.61
N SER A 91 -16.53 -20.43 5.45
CA SER A 91 -16.86 -21.49 4.50
C SER A 91 -15.64 -22.11 3.83
N VAL A 92 -14.55 -21.34 3.70
CA VAL A 92 -13.29 -21.80 3.11
C VAL A 92 -12.73 -22.99 3.90
N GLU A 93 -12.76 -22.92 5.23
CA GLU A 93 -12.30 -24.01 6.11
C GLU A 93 -13.13 -25.30 5.92
N ARG A 94 -14.38 -25.16 5.46
CA ARG A 94 -15.28 -26.27 5.14
C ARG A 94 -15.13 -26.76 3.69
N GLY A 95 -14.19 -26.22 2.93
CA GLY A 95 -13.86 -26.63 1.56
C GLY A 95 -14.59 -25.86 0.45
N ALA A 96 -15.23 -24.73 0.77
CA ALA A 96 -15.82 -23.86 -0.25
C ALA A 96 -14.74 -23.33 -1.21
N ARG A 97 -15.09 -23.23 -2.50
CA ARG A 97 -14.20 -22.74 -3.58
C ARG A 97 -14.77 -21.51 -4.29
N ASP A 98 -15.91 -21.04 -3.82
CA ASP A 98 -16.78 -20.02 -4.39
C ASP A 98 -17.19 -18.99 -3.33
N ALA A 99 -16.37 -18.84 -2.27
CA ALA A 99 -16.56 -17.80 -1.28
C ALA A 99 -16.62 -16.42 -1.96
N ASP A 100 -17.60 -15.60 -1.57
CA ASP A 100 -17.79 -14.29 -2.15
C ASP A 100 -16.76 -13.29 -1.58
N TRP A 101 -15.83 -12.89 -2.44
CA TRP A 101 -14.78 -11.92 -2.14
C TRP A 101 -15.10 -10.52 -2.68
N GLN A 102 -16.32 -10.28 -3.15
CA GLN A 102 -16.75 -8.92 -3.49
C GLN A 102 -16.98 -8.13 -2.21
N ALA A 103 -16.41 -6.92 -2.15
CA ALA A 103 -16.69 -5.98 -1.07
C ALA A 103 -18.15 -5.55 -1.13
N ALA A 104 -18.81 -5.51 0.03
CA ALA A 104 -20.13 -4.90 0.20
C ALA A 104 -20.10 -3.38 -0.01
#